data_AF-A0A847AV75-F1
#
_entry.id   AF-A0A847AV75-F1
#
_cell.length_a   1.000
_cell.length_b   1.000
_cell.length_c   1.000
_cell.angle_alpha   90.00
_cell.angle_beta   90.00
_cell.angle_gamma   90.00
#
_symmetry.space_group_name_H-M   'P 1'
#
loop_
_entity.id
_entity.type
_entity.pdbx_description
1 polymer ?
#
loop_
_entity_poly.entity_id
_entity_poly.type
_entity_poly.pdbx_seq_one_letter_code
_entity_poly.pdbx_strand_id
1 'polypeptide(L)' 'MEKIDAAVFNLGYLPQHSKEVFTKPDTTILSLNSLIPLLKDSGRIYIATYISHDKGYEISKIMDYLNNLNRNKYNV' A
#
# COMPACT_ATOMS: atom_id res chain seq x y z
N MET A 1 2.19 -19.64 -10.85
CA MET A 1 3.00 -18.69 -10.06
C MET A 1 2.91 -19.10 -8.61
N GLU A 2 4.02 -19.02 -7.89
CA GLU A 2 4.03 -19.24 -6.45
C GLU A 2 3.37 -18.05 -5.74
N LYS A 3 2.49 -18.34 -4.78
CA LYS A 3 1.88 -17.30 -3.93
C LYS A 3 2.90 -16.78 -2.92
N ILE A 4 2.82 -15.49 -2.58
CA ILE A 4 3.73 -14.84 -1.63
C ILE A 4 3.17 -14.86 -0.20
N ASP A 5 4.06 -14.94 0.79
CA ASP A 5 3.71 -14.86 2.22
C ASP A 5 3.53 -13.41 2.68
N ALA A 6 4.31 -12.49 2.13
CA ALA A 6 4.26 -11.10 2.54
C ALA A 6 4.66 -10.11 1.43
N ALA A 7 4.20 -8.88 1.58
CA ALA A 7 4.68 -7.72 0.83
C ALA A 7 4.83 -6.52 1.74
N VAL A 8 5.72 -5.60 1.39
CA VAL A 8 5.99 -4.39 2.15
C VAL A 8 5.96 -3.18 1.22
N PHE A 9 5.19 -2.16 1.61
CA PHE A 9 5.18 -0.85 0.99
C PHE A 9 5.81 0.14 1.96
N ASN A 10 6.74 0.95 1.47
CA ASN A 10 7.29 2.09 2.20
C ASN A 10 6.98 3.35 1.41
N LEU A 11 5.92 4.05 1.80
CA LEU A 11 5.31 5.14 1.06
C LEU A 11 5.94 6.48 1.40
N GLY A 12 6.23 7.27 0.38
CA GLY A 12 6.86 8.58 0.46
C GLY A 12 7.94 8.74 -0.60
N TYR A 13 8.93 9.59 -0.31
CA TYR A 13 10.11 9.80 -1.13
C TYR A 13 11.31 9.03 -0.56
N LEU A 14 12.29 8.74 -1.41
CA LEU A 14 13.55 8.13 -0.97
C LEU A 14 14.39 9.14 -0.16
N PRO A 15 14.88 8.80 1.04
CA PRO A 15 15.75 9.70 1.80
C PRO A 15 16.96 10.14 0.98
N GLN A 16 17.37 11.40 1.17
CA GLN A 16 18.51 12.02 0.49
C GLN A 16 18.37 12.15 -1.05
N HIS A 17 17.16 11.95 -1.59
CA HIS A 17 16.86 12.12 -3.01
C HIS A 17 15.79 13.20 -3.23
N SER A 18 15.44 13.46 -4.50
CA SER A 18 14.40 14.43 -4.85
C SER A 18 13.07 14.10 -4.18
N LYS A 19 12.52 15.06 -3.44
CA LYS A 19 11.19 14.95 -2.81
C LYS A 19 10.04 15.08 -3.81
N GLU A 20 10.33 15.44 -5.06
CA GLU A 20 9.33 15.51 -6.13
C GLU A 20 8.96 14.12 -6.66
N VAL A 21 9.85 13.14 -6.47
CA VAL A 21 9.61 11.73 -6.81
C VAL A 21 9.19 10.99 -5.54
N PHE A 22 7.88 10.74 -5.43
CA PHE A 22 7.27 10.03 -4.31
C PHE A 22 6.14 9.15 -4.81
N THR A 23 5.76 8.16 -4.00
CA THR A 23 4.61 7.27 -4.26
C THR A 23 3.32 8.07 -4.46
N LYS A 24 2.39 7.53 -5.26
CA LYS A 24 1.10 8.18 -5.53
C LYS A 24 -0.03 7.23 -5.17
N PRO A 25 -1.13 7.73 -4.60
CA PRO A 25 -2.24 6.88 -4.18
C PRO A 25 -2.76 6.00 -5.32
N ASP A 26 -2.94 6.55 -6.52
CA ASP A 26 -3.46 5.81 -7.68
C ASP A 26 -2.55 4.63 -8.06
N THR A 27 -1.24 4.86 -8.14
CA THR A 27 -0.27 3.79 -8.46
C THR A 27 -0.11 2.79 -7.32
N THR A 28 -0.20 3.24 -6.07
CA THR A 28 -0.12 2.37 -4.89
C THR A 28 -1.36 1.45 -4.83
N ILE A 29 -2.56 1.98 -5.08
CA ILE A 29 -3.80 1.19 -5.13
C ILE A 29 -3.79 0.21 -6.31
N LEU A 30 -3.30 0.62 -7.48
CA LEU A 30 -3.11 -0.29 -8.62
C LEU A 30 -2.17 -1.45 -8.29
N SER A 31 -1.07 -1.16 -7.58
CA SER A 31 -0.14 -2.18 -7.10
C SER A 31 -0.80 -3.13 -6.08
N LEU A 32 -1.55 -2.61 -5.11
CA LEU A 32 -2.32 -3.41 -4.15
C LEU A 32 -3.32 -4.35 -4.84
N ASN A 33 -4.10 -3.84 -5.80
CA ASN A 33 -5.04 -4.66 -6.57
C ASN A 33 -4.37 -5.81 -7.32
N SER A 34 -3.17 -5.57 -7.85
CA SER A 34 -2.39 -6.57 -8.58
C SER A 34 -1.72 -7.59 -7.64
N LEU A 35 -1.36 -7.15 -6.43
CA LEU A 35 -0.65 -7.95 -5.43
C LEU A 35 -1.58 -8.87 -4.62
N ILE A 36 -2.77 -8.39 -4.24
CA ILE A 36 -3.72 -9.11 -3.38
C ILE A 36 -3.99 -10.55 -3.89
N PRO A 37 -4.24 -10.80 -5.19
CA PRO A 37 -4.45 -12.15 -5.72
C PRO A 37 -3.24 -13.08 -5.58
N LEU A 38 -2.04 -12.53 -5.42
CA LEU A 38 -0.80 -13.27 -5.28
C LEU A 38 -0.52 -13.70 -3.83
N LEU A 39 -1.27 -13.17 -2.85
CA LEU A 39 -1.09 -13.54 -1.44
C LEU A 39 -1.63 -14.95 -1.15
N LYS A 40 -0.91 -15.65 -0.27
CA LYS A 40 -1.45 -16.80 0.47
C LYS A 40 -2.59 -16.33 1.38
N ASP A 41 -3.47 -17.23 1.76
CA ASP A 41 -4.65 -16.91 2.57
C ASP A 41 -4.27 -16.36 3.96
N SER A 42 -3.10 -16.76 4.49
CA SER A 42 -2.49 -16.23 5.72
C SER A 42 -1.44 -15.13 5.47
N GLY A 43 -1.29 -14.68 4.23
CA GLY A 43 -0.29 -13.71 3.83
C GLY A 43 -0.61 -12.30 4.33
N ARG A 44 0.39 -11.43 4.38
CA ARG A 44 0.25 -10.09 4.96
C ARG A 44 0.85 -8.99 4.08
N ILE A 45 0.20 -7.84 4.03
CA ILE A 45 0.75 -6.62 3.45
C ILE A 45 1.08 -5.68 4.60
N TYR A 46 2.29 -5.16 4.65
CA TYR A 46 2.71 -4.12 5.58
C TYR A 46 2.87 -2.81 4.83
N ILE A 47 2.26 -1.73 5.33
CA ILE A 47 2.35 -0.40 4.73
C ILE A 47 2.90 0.58 5.77
N ALA A 48 4.13 1.03 5.55
CA ALA A 48 4.74 2.14 6.29
C ALA A 48 4.59 3.43 5.47
N THR A 49 4.35 4.56 6.13
CA THR A 49 4.10 5.83 5.44
C THR A 49 4.75 7.02 6.13
N TYR A 50 5.29 7.96 5.33
CA TYR A 50 5.81 9.25 5.78
C TYR A 50 4.77 10.36 5.59
N ILE A 51 3.90 10.59 6.57
CA ILE A 51 2.75 11.52 6.48
C ILE A 51 3.15 12.97 6.15
N SER A 52 4.33 13.43 6.59
CA SER A 52 4.70 14.85 6.50
C SER A 52 4.89 15.37 5.07
N HIS A 53 5.09 14.51 4.07
CA HIS A 53 5.46 14.94 2.71
C HIS A 53 4.28 15.49 1.90
N ASP A 54 3.10 14.90 2.07
CA ASP A 54 1.87 15.24 1.34
C ASP A 54 0.71 15.58 2.29
N LYS A 55 1.03 15.80 3.58
CA LYS A 55 0.06 16.04 4.66
C LYS A 55 -0.92 14.89 4.86
N GLY A 56 -0.50 13.66 4.56
CA GLY A 56 -1.30 12.44 4.76
C GLY A 56 -2.30 12.15 3.66
N TYR A 57 -2.19 12.83 2.51
CA TYR A 57 -3.12 12.66 1.40
C TYR A 57 -3.10 11.22 0.86
N GLU A 58 -1.93 10.67 0.55
CA GLU A 58 -1.76 9.33 0.00
C GLU A 58 -2.31 8.27 0.97
N ILE A 59 -1.92 8.32 2.25
CA ILE A 59 -2.41 7.34 3.22
C ILE A 59 -3.92 7.44 3.44
N SER A 60 -4.51 8.64 3.41
CA SER A 60 -5.97 8.79 3.52
C SER A 60 -6.70 8.07 2.39
N LYS A 61 -6.23 8.22 1.15
CA LYS A 61 -6.80 7.54 -0.03
C LYS A 61 -6.60 6.04 0.01
N ILE A 62 -5.44 5.58 0.49
CA ILE A 62 -5.18 4.15 0.65
C ILE A 62 -6.08 3.57 1.74
N MET A 63 -6.25 4.25 2.88
CA MET A 63 -7.16 3.80 3.95
C MET A 63 -8.61 3.75 3.47
N ASP A 64 -9.07 4.74 2.70
CA ASP A 64 -10.40 4.71 2.07
C ASP A 64 -10.57 3.46 1.20
N TYR A 65 -9.58 3.14 0.36
CA TYR A 65 -9.60 1.92 -0.46
C TYR A 65 -9.60 0.64 0.39
N LEU A 66 -8.70 0.53 1.37
CA LEU A 66 -8.57 -0.66 2.21
C LEU A 66 -9.84 -0.91 3.05
N ASN A 67 -10.46 0.15 3.57
CA ASN A 67 -11.72 0.06 4.34
C ASN A 67 -12.92 -0.44 3.51
N ASN A 68 -12.84 -0.33 2.18
CA ASN A 68 -13.85 -0.82 1.24
C ASN A 68 -13.61 -2.28 0.80
N LEU A 69 -12.51 -2.91 1.22
CA LEU A 69 -12.28 -4.32 0.93
C LEU A 69 -13.32 -5.20 1.65
N ASN A 70 -13.61 -6.36 1.06
CA ASN A 70 -14.55 -7.32 1.65
C ASN A 70 -14.01 -7.82 3.00
N ARG A 71 -14.65 -7.38 4.10
CA ARG A 71 -14.28 -7.71 5.49
C ARG A 71 -14.37 -9.20 5.83
N ASN A 72 -15.11 -9.99 5.05
CA ASN A 72 -15.13 -11.45 5.20
C ASN A 72 -13.90 -12.13 4.59
N LYS A 73 -13.12 -11.40 3.76
CA LYS A 73 -11.91 -11.89 3.10
C LYS A 73 -10.63 -11.28 3.67
N TYR A 74 -10.67 -10.02 4.11
CA TYR A 74 -9.49 -9.27 4.51
C TYR A 74 -9.69 -8.59 5.85
N ASN A 75 -8.64 -8.54 6.65
CA ASN A 75 -8.53 -7.73 7.85
C ASN A 75 -7.57 -6.56 7.58
N VAL A 76 -7.98 -5.35 7.93
CA VAL A 76 -7.27 -4.09 7.66
C VAL A 76 -7.12 -3.33 8.97
#